data_AF-A0A812XHT0-F1
#
_entry.id   AF-A0A812XHT0-F1
#
_cell.length_a   1.000
_cell.length_b   1.000
_cell.length_c   1.000
_cell.angle_alpha   90.00
_cell.angle_beta   90.00
_cell.angle_gamma   90.00
#
_symmetry.space_group_name_H-M   'P 1'
#
loop_
_entity.id
_entity.type
_entity.pdbx_description
1 polymer ?
#
loop_
_entity_poly.entity_id
_entity_poly.type
_entity_poly.pdbx_seq_one_letter_code
_entity_poly.pdbx_strand_id
1 'polypeptide(L)'
;MAAVSEQDEEDTFLAVFPDSSKLDAYGMALDDLGVFEAAGFNRDQVGMLATYGFVDFPGVRTLLRGIAERLRPGCVDLRQALAGMRFLDLGSGDGRAVIGAAVLAPTLVESSGVELSLSRHELAVRNRRRLPQTIRDIVQFQQTDILQ
;
A
#
# COMPACT_ATOMS: atom_id res chain seq x y z
N MET A 1 -17.79 -19.95 -0.06
CA MET A 1 -16.33 -19.86 0.14
C MET A 1 -16.07 -19.89 1.63
N ALA A 2 -15.11 -20.68 2.12
CA ALA A 2 -14.74 -20.66 3.54
C ALA A 2 -14.20 -19.27 3.91
N ALA A 3 -14.46 -18.82 5.15
CA ALA A 3 -13.88 -17.59 5.66
C ALA A 3 -12.35 -17.77 5.75
N VAL A 4 -11.60 -16.90 5.10
CA VAL A 4 -10.14 -16.81 5.25
C VAL A 4 -9.87 -16.21 6.62
N SER A 5 -8.97 -16.80 7.41
CA SER A 5 -8.70 -16.29 8.76
C SER A 5 -7.87 -15.00 8.71
N GLU A 6 -7.94 -14.18 9.76
CA GLU A 6 -7.09 -12.97 9.86
C GLU A 6 -5.58 -13.33 9.79
N GLN A 7 -5.20 -14.50 10.30
CA GLN A 7 -3.85 -15.03 10.21
C GLN A 7 -3.45 -15.30 8.76
N ASP A 8 -4.32 -15.93 7.96
CA ASP A 8 -4.03 -16.20 6.55
C ASP A 8 -3.83 -14.90 5.75
N GLU A 9 -4.58 -13.84 6.09
CA GLU A 9 -4.43 -12.51 5.49
C GLU A 9 -3.06 -11.90 5.82
N GLU A 10 -2.67 -11.97 7.09
CA GLU A 10 -1.38 -11.46 7.56
C GLU A 10 -0.21 -12.27 6.97
N ASP A 11 -0.30 -13.60 6.95
CA ASP A 11 0.70 -14.48 6.36
C ASP A 11 0.85 -14.20 4.85
N THR A 12 -0.25 -13.98 4.14
CA THR A 12 -0.23 -13.60 2.72
C THR A 12 0.48 -12.25 2.54
N PHE A 13 0.21 -11.28 3.40
CA PHE A 13 0.86 -9.97 3.34
C PHE A 13 2.36 -10.06 3.66
N LEU A 14 2.74 -10.78 4.72
CA LEU A 14 4.13 -10.95 5.16
C LEU A 14 4.95 -11.77 4.15
N ALA A 15 4.34 -12.69 3.41
CA ALA A 15 5.00 -13.38 2.29
C ALA A 15 5.42 -12.41 1.16
N VAL A 16 4.68 -11.31 0.97
CA VAL A 16 5.05 -10.24 0.03
C VAL A 16 6.09 -9.31 0.65
N PHE A 17 5.91 -8.96 1.93
CA PHE A 17 6.70 -7.98 2.67
C PHE A 17 7.34 -8.60 3.93
N PRO A 18 8.41 -9.41 3.80
CA PRO A 18 9.06 -10.00 4.97
C PRO A 18 9.61 -8.91 5.89
N ASP A 19 9.75 -9.17 7.20
CA ASP A 19 10.17 -8.18 8.21
C ASP A 19 11.47 -7.43 7.88
N SER A 20 12.37 -8.03 7.09
CA SER A 20 13.60 -7.40 6.58
C SER A 20 13.37 -6.33 5.51
N SER A 21 12.12 -6.13 5.09
CA SER A 21 11.67 -5.04 4.19
C SER A 21 11.16 -3.82 4.95
N LYS A 22 11.26 -3.81 6.30
CA LYS A 22 11.13 -2.57 7.08
C LYS A 22 12.20 -1.61 6.60
N LEU A 23 11.81 -0.75 5.67
CA LEU A 23 12.57 0.40 5.20
C LEU A 23 13.11 1.12 6.44
N ASP A 24 14.38 0.87 6.70
CA ASP A 24 15.16 1.40 7.79
C ASP A 24 15.09 2.92 7.68
N ALA A 25 14.19 3.57 8.43
CA ALA A 25 14.08 5.01 8.70
C ALA A 25 14.17 6.03 7.52
N TYR A 26 14.35 5.59 6.28
CA TYR A 26 14.76 6.36 5.12
C TYR A 26 13.81 6.08 3.95
N GLY A 27 12.50 6.05 4.23
CA GLY A 27 11.44 5.96 3.21
C GLY A 27 11.33 7.20 2.33
N MET A 28 12.43 7.91 2.10
CA MET A 28 12.60 8.98 1.12
C MET A 28 13.17 8.35 -0.15
N ALA A 29 12.65 8.72 -1.33
CA ALA A 29 13.25 8.23 -2.57
C ALA A 29 14.70 8.72 -2.62
N LEU A 30 15.64 7.94 -3.15
CA LEU A 30 17.02 8.43 -3.33
C LEU A 30 17.05 9.73 -4.15
N ASP A 31 16.08 9.89 -5.05
CA ASP A 31 15.87 11.10 -5.84
C ASP A 31 15.49 12.32 -4.97
N ASP A 32 14.66 12.11 -3.94
CA ASP A 32 14.26 13.16 -3.01
C ASP A 32 15.44 13.59 -2.12
N LEU A 33 16.31 12.65 -1.70
CA LEU A 33 17.52 12.96 -0.94
C LEU A 33 18.41 13.98 -1.66
N GLY A 34 18.57 13.83 -2.98
CA GLY A 34 19.32 14.78 -3.80
C GLY A 34 18.71 16.18 -3.84
N VAL A 35 17.37 16.29 -3.80
CA VAL A 35 16.66 17.57 -3.71
C VAL A 35 16.92 18.26 -2.37
N PHE A 36 16.87 17.52 -1.26
CA PHE A 36 17.17 18.06 0.06
C PHE A 36 18.64 18.50 0.20
N GLU A 37 19.58 17.70 -0.31
CA GLU A 37 21.00 18.06 -0.33
C GLU A 37 21.25 19.32 -1.17
N ALA A 38 20.63 19.44 -2.35
CA ALA A 38 20.72 20.62 -3.21
C ALA A 38 20.15 21.89 -2.56
N ALA A 39 19.16 21.74 -1.67
CA ALA A 39 18.59 22.83 -0.89
C ALA A 39 19.42 23.18 0.37
N GLY A 40 20.54 22.48 0.62
CA GLY A 40 21.46 22.75 1.72
C GLY A 40 21.15 22.04 3.04
N PHE A 41 20.27 21.03 3.01
CA PHE A 41 19.98 20.21 4.20
C PHE A 41 21.01 19.10 4.36
N ASN A 42 21.46 18.87 5.60
CA ASN A 42 22.31 17.72 5.89
C ASN A 42 21.49 16.44 5.93
N ARG A 43 22.05 15.32 5.46
CA ARG A 43 21.37 14.02 5.34
C ARG A 43 20.76 13.51 6.66
N ASP A 44 21.36 13.84 7.79
CA ASP A 44 20.88 13.52 9.14
C ASP A 44 19.68 14.39 9.57
N GLN A 45 19.46 15.55 8.95
CA GLN A 45 18.32 16.44 9.19
C GLN A 45 17.11 16.07 8.33
N VAL A 46 17.33 15.39 7.21
CA VAL A 46 16.30 15.02 6.24
C VAL A 46 15.17 14.23 6.89
N GLY A 47 15.48 13.23 7.73
CA GLY A 47 14.46 12.43 8.42
C GLY A 47 13.57 13.23 9.38
N MET A 48 14.06 14.35 9.92
CA MET A 48 13.28 15.24 10.78
C MET A 48 12.41 16.22 10.00
N LEU A 49 12.87 16.62 8.82
CA LEU A 49 12.21 17.62 7.97
C LEU A 49 11.18 17.00 7.03
N ALA A 50 11.30 15.69 6.82
CA ALA A 50 10.48 14.97 5.90
C ALA A 50 9.35 14.25 6.66
N THR A 51 8.12 14.72 6.48
CA THR A 51 6.92 14.02 6.98
C THR A 51 6.59 12.84 6.08
N TYR A 52 7.45 11.82 6.05
CA TYR A 52 7.13 10.54 5.45
C TYR A 52 6.45 9.66 6.50
N GLY A 53 5.13 9.53 6.36
CA GLY A 53 4.36 8.52 7.06
C GLY A 53 4.44 7.19 6.33
N PHE A 54 4.35 6.10 7.08
CA PHE A 54 4.22 4.76 6.54
C PHE A 54 2.92 4.15 7.05
N VAL A 55 2.09 3.63 6.15
CA VAL A 55 0.88 2.90 6.53
C VAL A 55 1.22 1.41 6.59
N ASP A 56 1.22 0.85 7.79
CA ASP A 56 1.40 -0.57 8.01
C ASP A 56 0.12 -1.37 7.74
N PHE A 57 0.23 -2.70 7.67
CA PHE A 57 -0.91 -3.57 7.37
C PHE A 57 -2.07 -3.43 8.38
N PRO A 58 -1.82 -3.36 9.72
CA PRO A 58 -2.85 -3.00 10.69
C PRO A 58 -3.52 -1.64 10.44
N GLY A 59 -2.74 -0.64 10.01
CA GLY A 59 -3.23 0.67 9.60
C GLY A 59 -4.18 0.60 8.41
N VAL A 60 -3.83 -0.17 7.36
CA VAL A 60 -4.72 -0.41 6.20
C VAL A 60 -6.02 -1.09 6.65
N ARG A 61 -5.93 -2.12 7.50
CA ARG A 61 -7.10 -2.81 8.06
C ARG A 61 -8.02 -1.84 8.80
N THR A 62 -7.44 -0.99 9.65
CA THR A 62 -8.18 0.03 10.41
C THR A 62 -8.88 1.03 9.49
N LEU A 63 -8.17 1.53 8.47
CA LEU A 63 -8.72 2.44 7.47
C LEU A 63 -9.93 1.82 6.76
N LEU A 64 -9.76 0.61 6.21
CA LEU A 64 -10.82 -0.06 5.47
C LEU A 64 -12.03 -0.39 6.34
N ARG A 65 -11.83 -0.80 7.60
CA ARG A 65 -12.92 -0.99 8.57
C ARG A 65 -13.68 0.31 8.83
N GLY A 66 -12.96 1.42 9.01
CA GLY A 66 -13.58 2.73 9.20
C GLY A 66 -14.36 3.25 7.99
N ILE A 67 -13.96 2.85 6.78
CA ILE A 67 -14.71 3.11 5.54
C ILE A 67 -15.94 2.21 5.46
N ALA A 68 -15.77 0.90 5.69
CA ALA A 68 -16.84 -0.08 5.65
C ALA A 68 -17.97 0.25 6.62
N GLU A 69 -17.64 0.63 7.86
CA GLU A 69 -18.64 1.03 8.87
C GLU A 69 -19.45 2.25 8.44
N ARG A 70 -18.82 3.20 7.74
CA ARG A 70 -19.53 4.40 7.22
C ARG A 70 -20.42 4.09 6.02
N LEU A 71 -19.97 3.19 5.14
CA LEU A 71 -20.70 2.84 3.91
C LEU A 71 -21.82 1.84 4.16
N ARG A 72 -21.62 0.89 5.07
CA ARG A 72 -22.57 -0.18 5.42
C ARG A 72 -22.52 -0.46 6.93
N PRO A 73 -23.16 0.41 7.75
CA PRO A 73 -23.17 0.25 9.21
C PRO A 73 -23.64 -1.13 9.64
N GLY A 74 -22.93 -1.75 10.59
CA GLY A 74 -23.23 -3.08 11.11
C GLY A 74 -22.79 -4.26 10.21
N CYS A 75 -22.17 -4.00 9.06
CA CYS A 75 -21.52 -5.05 8.27
C CYS A 75 -20.17 -5.41 8.88
N VAL A 76 -20.09 -6.57 9.53
CA VAL A 76 -18.87 -7.03 10.21
C VAL A 76 -17.81 -7.62 9.26
N ASP A 77 -18.22 -8.09 8.08
CA ASP A 77 -17.32 -8.67 7.08
C ASP A 77 -16.87 -7.60 6.10
N LEU A 78 -15.58 -7.26 6.18
CA LEU A 78 -14.93 -6.27 5.32
C LEU A 78 -15.05 -6.64 3.83
N ARG A 79 -14.95 -7.93 3.50
CA ARG A 79 -15.01 -8.43 2.12
C ARG A 79 -16.39 -8.19 1.54
N GLN A 80 -17.43 -8.43 2.33
CA GLN A 80 -18.79 -8.15 1.92
C GLN A 80 -19.03 -6.64 1.82
N ALA A 81 -18.55 -5.87 2.80
CA ALA A 81 -18.77 -4.43 2.86
C ALA A 81 -18.19 -3.69 1.65
N LEU A 82 -17.00 -4.10 1.21
CA LEU A 82 -16.26 -3.50 0.10
C LEU A 82 -16.43 -4.23 -1.24
N ALA A 83 -17.26 -5.27 -1.30
CA ALA A 83 -17.51 -6.01 -2.53
C ALA A 83 -17.99 -5.08 -3.65
N GLY A 84 -17.34 -5.19 -4.82
CA GLY A 84 -17.69 -4.39 -5.99
C GLY A 84 -17.08 -2.98 -6.01
N MET A 85 -16.34 -2.58 -4.97
CA MET A 85 -15.71 -1.26 -4.90
C MET A 85 -14.32 -1.24 -5.55
N ARG A 86 -13.79 -0.03 -5.76
CA ARG A 86 -12.40 0.19 -6.21
C ARG A 86 -11.64 0.93 -5.13
N PHE A 87 -10.39 0.52 -4.91
CA PHE A 87 -9.44 1.21 -4.03
C PHE A 87 -8.38 1.93 -4.88
N LEU A 88 -8.06 3.17 -4.52
CA LEU A 88 -7.04 3.99 -5.18
C LEU A 88 -6.14 4.62 -4.12
N ASP A 89 -4.84 4.45 -4.29
CA ASP A 89 -3.80 5.05 -3.47
C ASP A 89 -2.95 6.01 -4.30
N LEU A 90 -2.85 7.27 -3.88
CA LEU A 90 -2.09 8.32 -4.55
C LEU A 90 -0.77 8.53 -3.80
N GLY A 91 0.34 8.23 -4.45
CA GLY A 91 1.64 8.12 -3.78
C GLY A 91 1.83 6.73 -3.17
N SER A 92 1.54 5.69 -3.96
CA SER A 92 1.43 4.30 -3.47
C SER A 92 2.73 3.66 -2.99
N GLY A 93 3.88 4.31 -3.20
CA GLY A 93 5.18 3.86 -2.72
C GLY A 93 5.53 2.47 -3.25
N ASP A 94 5.87 1.55 -2.35
CA ASP A 94 6.17 0.15 -2.66
C ASP A 94 4.91 -0.74 -2.75
N GLY A 95 3.72 -0.13 -2.73
CA GLY A 95 2.44 -0.77 -2.96
C GLY A 95 1.80 -1.41 -1.73
N ARG A 96 2.28 -1.15 -0.51
CA ARG A 96 1.75 -1.80 0.71
C ARG A 96 0.29 -1.54 0.98
N ALA A 97 -0.19 -0.30 0.86
CA ALA A 97 -1.60 -0.01 1.08
C ALA A 97 -2.48 -0.65 0.00
N VAL A 98 -2.06 -0.56 -1.27
CA VAL A 98 -2.74 -1.17 -2.41
C VAL A 98 -2.83 -2.70 -2.28
N ILE A 99 -1.70 -3.35 -2.01
CA ILE A 99 -1.64 -4.81 -1.83
C ILE A 99 -2.38 -5.23 -0.56
N GLY A 100 -2.20 -4.49 0.53
CA GLY A 100 -2.91 -4.72 1.79
C GLY A 100 -4.42 -4.68 1.60
N ALA A 101 -4.92 -3.69 0.85
CA ALA A 101 -6.35 -3.59 0.55
C ALA A 101 -6.86 -4.77 -0.28
N ALA A 102 -6.11 -5.21 -1.29
CA ALA A 102 -6.48 -6.37 -2.10
C ALA A 102 -6.47 -7.69 -1.31
N VAL A 103 -5.55 -7.84 -0.34
CA VAL A 103 -5.49 -9.02 0.55
C VAL A 103 -6.66 -9.04 1.53
N LEU A 104 -6.98 -7.89 2.13
CA LEU A 104 -8.07 -7.74 3.11
C LEU A 104 -9.47 -7.80 2.47
N ALA A 105 -9.60 -7.30 1.24
CA ALA A 105 -10.85 -7.25 0.50
C ALA A 105 -10.65 -7.74 -0.95
N PRO A 106 -10.42 -9.05 -1.18
CA PRO A 106 -10.21 -9.60 -2.52
C PRO A 106 -11.48 -9.60 -3.40
N THR A 107 -12.60 -9.12 -2.86
CA THR A 107 -13.88 -8.87 -3.54
C THR A 107 -13.97 -7.45 -4.13
N LEU A 108 -12.92 -6.63 -3.96
CA LEU A 108 -12.76 -5.40 -4.72
C LEU A 108 -12.73 -5.71 -6.22
N VAL A 109 -13.27 -4.81 -7.03
CA VAL A 109 -13.11 -4.86 -8.50
C VAL A 109 -11.66 -4.58 -8.87
N GLU A 110 -11.03 -3.66 -8.13
CA GLU A 110 -9.68 -3.18 -8.40
C GLU A 110 -9.09 -2.56 -7.13
N SER A 111 -7.79 -2.76 -6.93
CA SER A 111 -6.95 -2.05 -5.98
C SER A 111 -5.78 -1.46 -6.76
N SER A 112 -5.75 -0.14 -6.88
CA SER A 112 -4.82 0.57 -7.77
C SER A 112 -3.92 1.53 -6.99
N GLY A 113 -2.66 1.63 -7.43
CA GLY A 113 -1.70 2.59 -6.91
C GLY A 113 -1.12 3.46 -8.01
N VAL A 114 -1.04 4.76 -7.74
CA VAL A 114 -0.31 5.72 -8.59
C VAL A 114 0.94 6.15 -7.85
N GLU A 115 2.08 6.12 -8.54
CA GLU A 115 3.37 6.51 -7.97
C GLU A 115 4.16 7.35 -8.98
N LEU A 116 4.74 8.45 -8.50
CA LEU A 116 5.57 9.33 -9.31
C LEU A 116 6.97 8.74 -9.49
N SER A 117 7.57 8.26 -8.39
CA SER A 117 8.92 7.71 -8.37
C SER A 117 8.99 6.36 -9.08
N LEU A 118 9.77 6.32 -10.17
CA LEU A 118 9.98 5.10 -10.95
C LEU A 118 10.51 3.95 -10.08
N SER A 119 11.49 4.22 -9.22
CA SER A 119 12.10 3.19 -8.37
C SER A 119 11.10 2.56 -7.40
N ARG A 120 10.20 3.36 -6.81
CA ARG A 120 9.13 2.88 -5.93
C ARG A 120 8.07 2.10 -6.69
N HIS A 121 7.67 2.60 -7.86
CA HIS A 121 6.76 1.91 -8.76
C HIS A 121 7.29 0.52 -9.15
N GLU A 122 8.56 0.41 -9.53
CA GLU A 122 9.18 -0.88 -9.85
C GLU A 122 9.19 -1.86 -8.67
N LEU A 123 9.39 -1.36 -7.45
CA LEU A 123 9.26 -2.15 -6.23
C LEU A 123 7.81 -2.64 -6.05
N ALA A 124 6.82 -1.78 -6.22
CA ALA A 124 5.41 -2.15 -6.15
C ALA A 124 5.02 -3.23 -7.16
N VAL A 125 5.46 -3.09 -8.42
CA VAL A 125 5.26 -4.09 -9.47
C VAL A 125 5.95 -5.42 -9.13
N ARG A 126 7.15 -5.38 -8.53
CA ARG A 126 7.86 -6.59 -8.08
C ARG A 126 7.12 -7.27 -6.93
N ASN A 127 6.61 -6.51 -5.96
CA ASN A 127 5.84 -7.01 -4.83
C ASN A 127 4.54 -7.66 -5.29
N ARG A 128 3.82 -7.04 -6.24
CA ARG A 128 2.63 -7.60 -6.89
C ARG A 128 2.85 -9.01 -7.45
N ARG A 129 4.02 -9.29 -8.04
CA ARG A 129 4.31 -10.59 -8.65
C ARG A 129 4.33 -11.74 -7.63
N ARG A 130 4.53 -11.43 -6.34
CA ARG A 130 4.56 -12.40 -5.23
C ARG A 130 3.16 -12.81 -4.76
N LEU A 131 2.13 -12.10 -5.20
CA LEU A 131 0.75 -12.39 -4.79
C LEU A 131 0.20 -13.66 -5.47
N PRO A 132 -0.72 -14.38 -4.80
CA PRO A 132 -1.58 -15.36 -5.45
C PRO A 132 -2.28 -14.74 -6.66
N GLN A 133 -2.47 -15.52 -7.73
CA GLN A 133 -3.04 -15.04 -8.99
C GLN A 133 -4.35 -14.27 -8.79
N THR A 134 -5.26 -14.81 -7.98
CA THR A 134 -6.58 -14.23 -7.72
C THR A 134 -6.53 -12.82 -7.13
N ILE A 135 -5.57 -12.55 -6.25
CA ILE A 135 -5.36 -11.21 -5.67
C ILE A 135 -4.58 -10.34 -6.65
N ARG A 136 -3.59 -10.92 -7.34
CA ARG A 136 -2.74 -10.22 -8.31
C ARG A 136 -3.52 -9.61 -9.47
N ASP A 137 -4.61 -10.24 -9.87
CA ASP A 137 -5.44 -9.83 -11.00
C ASP A 137 -6.21 -8.53 -10.73
N ILE A 138 -6.56 -8.25 -9.48
CA ILE A 138 -7.23 -7.01 -9.08
C ILE A 138 -6.25 -5.90 -8.70
N VAL A 139 -4.95 -6.19 -8.57
CA VAL A 139 -3.93 -5.19 -8.21
C VAL A 139 -3.35 -4.55 -9.46
N GLN A 140 -3.37 -3.22 -9.55
CA GLN A 140 -2.78 -2.47 -10.64
C GLN A 140 -1.85 -1.36 -10.09
N PHE A 141 -0.80 -1.06 -10.84
CA PHE A 141 0.10 0.05 -10.53
C PHE A 141 0.33 0.88 -11.79
N GLN A 142 0.32 2.19 -11.64
CA GLN A 142 0.63 3.14 -12.70
C GLN A 142 1.76 4.06 -12.24
N GLN A 143 2.74 4.27 -13.13
CA GLN A 143 3.76 5.30 -12.96
C GLN A 143 3.30 6.53 -13.73
N THR A 144 2.94 7.60 -13.03
CA THR A 144 2.53 8.86 -13.65
C THR A 144 2.61 10.01 -12.65
N ASP A 145 2.75 11.23 -13.18
CA ASP A 145 2.39 12.44 -12.45
C ASP A 145 0.86 12.58 -12.48
N ILE A 146 0.23 12.82 -11.32
CA ILE A 146 -1.22 13.00 -11.20
C ILE A 146 -1.67 14.44 -11.50
N LEU A 147 -0.72 15.36 -11.66
CA LEU A 147 -0.96 16.78 -11.93
C LEU A 147 -0.78 17.17 -13.41
N GLN A 148 -0.37 16.22 -14.26
CA GLN A 148 -0.18 16.40 -15.71
C GLN A 148 -1.31 15.75 -16.50
#